data_AF-A0A820M0A2-F1
#
_entry.id   AF-A0A820M0A2-F1
#
_cell.length_a   1.000
_cell.length_b   1.000
_cell.length_c   1.000
_cell.angle_alpha   90.00
_cell.angle_beta   90.00
_cell.angle_gamma   90.00
#
_symmetry.space_group_name_H-M   'P 1'
#
loop_
_entity.id
_entity.type
_entity.pdbx_description
1 polymer ?
#
loop_
_entity_poly.entity_id
_entity_poly.type
_entity_poly.pdbx_seq_one_letter_code
_entity_poly.pdbx_strand_id
1 'polypeptide(L)'
;ELSKRNWEDSEANIYWKYKAKEFYAKTQEADKVQEKLDGLTNNVTSVQKDMDVQRKSLRQINDRVVSLEKIMIDSHILLEKIRSTIQQEDKSLPESQKFIHILSRESPYTYTNEARFPVTERYISWKIPFDLYDPTIIVLPKDHQCFRDDERPFVEPN
;
A
#
# COMPACT_ATOMS: atom_id res chain seq x y z
N GLU A 1 -29.93 -92.77 7.19
CA GLU A 1 -30.01 -91.32 7.48
C GLU A 1 -28.61 -90.74 7.49
N LEU A 2 -28.12 -90.28 6.34
CA LEU A 2 -26.81 -89.65 6.25
C LEU A 2 -27.02 -88.14 6.16
N SER A 3 -26.70 -87.50 7.28
CA SER A 3 -26.66 -86.06 7.51
C SER A 3 -26.20 -85.31 6.26
N LYS A 4 -27.11 -84.51 5.69
CA LYS A 4 -26.73 -83.40 4.79
C LYS A 4 -25.82 -82.50 5.62
N ARG A 5 -24.51 -82.71 5.54
CA ARG A 5 -23.52 -81.90 6.25
C ARG A 5 -23.66 -80.50 5.68
N ASN A 6 -24.21 -79.58 6.47
CA ASN A 6 -24.45 -78.20 6.07
C ASN A 6 -23.14 -77.61 5.53
N TRP A 7 -23.10 -77.34 4.23
CA TRP A 7 -21.97 -76.69 3.56
C TRP A 7 -21.62 -75.34 4.20
N GLU A 8 -22.59 -74.72 4.86
CA GLU A 8 -22.45 -73.48 5.61
C GLU A 8 -21.51 -73.60 6.81
N ASP A 9 -21.43 -74.78 7.43
CA ASP A 9 -20.60 -75.08 8.60
C ASP A 9 -19.27 -75.77 8.24
N SER A 10 -19.00 -75.93 6.94
CA SER A 10 -17.73 -76.50 6.47
C SER A 10 -16.57 -75.57 6.83
N GLU A 11 -15.51 -76.11 7.41
CA GLU A 11 -14.27 -75.37 7.74
C GLU A 11 -13.73 -74.59 6.54
N ALA A 12 -13.86 -75.14 5.33
CA ALA A 12 -13.48 -74.48 4.09
C ALA A 12 -14.31 -73.20 3.82
N ASN A 13 -15.62 -73.24 4.09
CA ASN A 13 -16.51 -72.08 3.90
C ASN A 13 -16.19 -70.97 4.92
N ILE A 14 -15.95 -71.35 6.18
CA ILE A 14 -15.53 -70.42 7.23
C ILE A 14 -14.19 -69.78 6.88
N TYR A 15 -13.22 -70.57 6.39
CA TYR A 15 -11.91 -70.08 5.95
C TYR A 15 -12.03 -69.06 4.80
N TRP A 16 -12.81 -69.37 3.76
CA TRP A 16 -12.98 -68.47 2.62
C TRP A 16 -13.77 -67.20 3.00
N LYS A 17 -14.77 -67.30 3.90
CA LYS A 17 -15.46 -66.12 4.45
C LYS A 17 -14.51 -65.22 5.23
N TYR A 18 -13.65 -65.80 6.07
CA TYR A 18 -12.62 -65.05 6.80
C TYR A 18 -11.64 -64.37 5.84
N LYS A 19 -11.13 -65.10 4.84
CA LYS A 19 -10.21 -64.54 3.84
C LYS A 19 -10.84 -63.46 2.98
N ALA A 20 -12.11 -63.61 2.58
CA ALA A 20 -12.85 -62.57 1.90
C ALA A 20 -12.98 -61.32 2.78
N LYS A 21 -13.33 -61.49 4.07
CA LYS A 21 -13.42 -60.37 5.02
C LYS A 21 -12.08 -59.66 5.22
N GLU A 22 -10.99 -60.41 5.35
CA GLU A 22 -9.63 -59.87 5.48
C GLU A 22 -9.22 -59.09 4.23
N PHE A 23 -9.53 -59.61 3.04
CA PHE A 23 -9.29 -58.92 1.78
C PHE A 23 -10.09 -57.62 1.69
N TYR A 24 -11.40 -57.66 1.95
CA TYR A 24 -12.25 -56.45 1.92
C TYR A 24 -11.80 -55.40 2.94
N ALA A 25 -11.39 -55.80 4.15
CA ALA A 25 -10.85 -54.88 5.15
C ALA A 25 -9.58 -54.20 4.63
N LYS A 26 -8.66 -54.96 4.02
CA LYS A 26 -7.42 -54.43 3.46
C LYS A 26 -7.65 -53.49 2.28
N THR A 27 -8.61 -53.82 1.40
CA THR A 27 -9.00 -52.94 0.28
C THR A 27 -9.62 -51.65 0.79
N GLN A 28 -10.52 -51.73 1.79
CA GLN A 28 -11.15 -50.54 2.36
C GLN A 28 -10.15 -49.62 3.07
N GLU A 29 -9.13 -50.18 3.72
CA GLU A 29 -8.03 -49.39 4.29
C GLU A 29 -7.19 -48.72 3.21
N ALA A 30 -6.88 -49.43 2.11
CA ALA A 30 -6.18 -48.86 0.96
C ALA A 30 -6.97 -47.71 0.32
N ASP A 31 -8.28 -47.88 0.14
CA ASP A 31 -9.17 -46.85 -0.43
C ASP A 31 -9.21 -45.59 0.46
N LYS A 32 -9.29 -45.75 1.79
CA LYS A 32 -9.24 -44.63 2.75
C LYS A 32 -7.90 -43.89 2.72
N VAL A 33 -6.80 -44.60 2.53
CA VAL A 33 -5.46 -43.98 2.40
C VAL A 33 -5.37 -43.23 1.07
N GLN A 34 -5.88 -43.80 -0.01
CA GLN A 34 -5.90 -43.17 -1.32
C GLN A 34 -6.74 -41.89 -1.32
N GLU A 35 -7.94 -41.92 -0.71
CA GLU A 35 -8.81 -40.74 -0.60
C GLU A 35 -8.12 -39.59 0.18
N LYS A 36 -7.41 -39.92 1.26
CA LYS A 36 -6.62 -38.94 2.01
C LYS A 36 -5.47 -38.38 1.17
N LEU A 37 -4.79 -39.22 0.40
CA LEU A 37 -3.69 -38.82 -0.47
C LEU A 37 -4.17 -37.90 -1.59
N ASP A 38 -5.31 -38.22 -2.19
CA ASP A 38 -5.94 -37.41 -3.24
C ASP A 38 -6.36 -36.04 -2.67
N GLY A 39 -6.93 -36.02 -1.45
CA GLY A 39 -7.24 -34.78 -0.73
C GLY A 39 -6.02 -33.91 -0.47
N LEU A 40 -4.91 -34.49 0.00
CA LEU A 40 -3.64 -33.78 0.19
C LEU A 40 -3.08 -33.24 -1.12
N THR A 41 -3.16 -34.03 -2.20
CA THR A 41 -2.69 -33.64 -3.53
C THR A 41 -3.50 -32.46 -4.07
N ASN A 42 -4.82 -32.48 -3.90
CA ASN A 42 -5.70 -31.37 -4.28
C ASN A 42 -5.37 -30.10 -3.49
N ASN A 43 -5.10 -30.21 -2.19
CA ASN A 43 -4.70 -29.06 -1.38
C ASN A 43 -3.35 -28.49 -1.83
N VAL A 44 -2.35 -29.34 -2.07
CA VAL A 44 -1.03 -28.92 -2.56
C VAL A 44 -1.14 -28.22 -3.90
N THR A 45 -1.92 -28.77 -4.85
CA THR A 45 -2.11 -28.14 -6.16
C THR A 45 -2.86 -26.81 -6.07
N SER A 46 -3.79 -26.66 -5.13
CA SER A 46 -4.45 -25.38 -4.86
C SER A 46 -3.46 -24.34 -4.34
N VAL A 47 -2.66 -24.70 -3.33
CA VAL A 47 -1.63 -23.80 -2.78
C VAL A 47 -0.61 -23.40 -3.85
N GLN A 48 -0.23 -24.33 -4.72
CA GLN A 48 0.69 -24.03 -5.82
C GLN A 48 0.10 -23.00 -6.81
N LYS A 49 -1.18 -23.13 -7.15
CA LYS A 49 -1.87 -22.14 -8.00
C LYS A 49 -1.91 -20.76 -7.33
N ASP A 50 -2.19 -20.71 -6.02
CA ASP A 50 -2.21 -19.46 -5.27
C ASP A 50 -0.82 -18.80 -5.25
N MET A 51 0.24 -19.58 -5.06
CA MET A 51 1.62 -19.10 -5.14
C MET A 51 1.95 -18.53 -6.52
N ASP A 52 1.49 -19.14 -7.60
CA ASP A 52 1.72 -18.64 -8.96
C ASP A 52 1.00 -17.32 -9.22
N VAL A 53 -0.21 -17.14 -8.68
CA VAL A 53 -0.93 -15.86 -8.71
C VAL A 53 -0.18 -14.79 -7.91
N GLN A 54 0.25 -15.11 -6.69
CA GLN A 54 1.03 -14.20 -5.86
C GLN A 54 2.34 -13.78 -6.53
N ARG A 55 3.07 -14.71 -7.16
CA ARG A 55 4.29 -14.41 -7.91
C ARG A 55 4.03 -13.44 -9.07
N LYS A 56 2.93 -13.61 -9.80
CA LYS A 56 2.54 -12.68 -10.87
C LYS A 56 2.24 -11.29 -10.31
N SER A 57 1.51 -11.22 -9.20
CA SER A 57 1.21 -9.94 -8.53
C SER A 57 2.48 -9.23 -8.05
N LEU A 58 3.42 -9.95 -7.44
CA LEU A 58 4.70 -9.39 -7.02
C LEU A 58 5.52 -8.82 -8.17
N ARG A 59 5.53 -9.48 -9.34
CA ARG A 59 6.19 -8.95 -10.54
C ARG A 59 5.57 -7.63 -10.97
N GLN A 60 4.23 -7.55 -11.03
CA GLN A 60 3.53 -6.31 -11.39
C GLN A 60 3.82 -5.17 -10.41
N ILE A 61 3.88 -5.46 -9.11
CA ILE A 61 4.25 -4.47 -8.09
C ILE A 61 5.69 -4.00 -8.30
N ASN A 62 6.62 -4.93 -8.51
CA ASN A 62 8.02 -4.60 -8.77
C ASN A 62 8.17 -3.69 -10.00
N ASP A 63 7.49 -4.00 -11.11
CA ASP A 63 7.52 -3.18 -12.31
C ASP A 63 6.98 -1.76 -12.06
N ARG A 64 5.94 -1.63 -11.24
CA ARG A 64 5.41 -0.33 -10.81
C ARG A 64 6.41 0.44 -9.94
N VAL A 65 7.09 -0.23 -9.01
CA VAL A 65 8.12 0.40 -8.17
C VAL A 65 9.26 0.93 -9.04
N VAL A 66 9.78 0.12 -9.97
CA VAL A 66 10.83 0.56 -10.91
C VAL A 66 10.37 1.77 -11.73
N SER A 67 9.11 1.80 -12.17
CA SER A 67 8.56 2.97 -12.88
C SER A 67 8.51 4.23 -12.01
N LEU A 68 8.18 4.08 -10.72
CA LEU A 68 8.13 5.20 -9.78
C LEU A 68 9.54 5.72 -9.46
N GLU A 69 10.51 4.83 -9.27
CA GLU A 69 11.92 5.21 -9.09
C GLU A 69 12.43 6.03 -10.28
N LYS A 70 12.09 5.61 -11.50
CA LYS A 70 12.44 6.36 -12.70
C LYS A 70 11.81 7.75 -12.70
N ILE A 71 10.51 7.86 -12.42
CA ILE A 71 9.80 9.15 -12.35
C ILE A 71 10.42 10.05 -11.27
N MET A 72 10.79 9.49 -10.12
CA MET A 72 11.42 10.23 -9.03
C MET A 72 12.80 10.77 -9.45
N ILE A 73 13.62 9.95 -10.11
CA ILE A 73 14.92 10.37 -10.65
C ILE A 73 14.72 11.48 -11.68
N ASP A 74 13.80 11.31 -12.62
CA ASP A 74 13.49 12.32 -13.64
C ASP A 74 13.01 13.64 -12.99
N SER A 75 12.19 13.56 -11.94
CA SER A 75 11.72 14.72 -11.17
C SER A 75 12.89 15.43 -10.49
N HIS A 76 13.82 14.70 -9.87
CA HIS A 76 15.02 15.27 -9.27
C HIS A 76 15.89 15.99 -10.30
N ILE A 77 16.10 15.38 -11.47
CA ILE A 77 16.86 16.00 -12.56
C ILE A 77 16.17 17.29 -13.04
N LEU A 78 14.84 17.27 -13.19
CA LEU A 78 14.08 18.45 -13.58
C LEU A 78 14.18 19.57 -12.54
N LEU A 79 14.06 19.24 -11.25
CA LEU A 79 14.21 20.20 -10.15
C LEU A 79 15.62 20.79 -10.12
N GLU A 80 16.66 19.98 -10.34
CA GLU A 80 18.04 20.49 -10.38
C GLU A 80 18.29 21.39 -11.59
N LYS A 81 17.65 21.09 -12.73
CA LYS A 81 17.64 22.00 -13.89
C LYS A 81 16.96 23.32 -13.56
N ILE A 82 15.76 23.29 -12.97
CA ILE A 82 15.03 24.50 -12.55
C ILE A 82 15.87 25.32 -11.57
N ARG A 83 16.44 24.66 -10.55
CA ARG A 83 17.35 25.28 -9.58
C ARG A 83 18.52 25.94 -10.27
N SER A 84 19.17 25.26 -11.21
CA SER A 84 20.31 25.79 -11.95
C SER A 84 19.93 27.00 -12.79
N THR A 85 18.78 26.98 -13.47
CA THR A 85 18.26 28.12 -14.24
C THR A 85 18.01 29.33 -13.35
N ILE A 86 17.32 29.13 -12.21
CA ILE A 86 17.09 30.20 -11.22
C ILE A 86 18.43 30.75 -10.71
N GLN A 87 19.39 29.89 -10.38
CA GLN A 87 20.70 30.33 -9.90
C GLN A 87 21.54 31.07 -10.96
N GLN A 88 21.35 30.77 -12.26
CA GLN A 88 22.06 31.42 -13.35
C GLN A 88 21.50 32.80 -13.71
N GLU A 89 20.18 32.97 -13.66
CA GLU A 89 19.53 34.29 -13.84
C GLU A 89 19.86 35.24 -12.67
N ASP A 90 20.17 34.70 -11.50
CA ASP A 90 20.21 35.42 -10.24
C ASP A 90 21.65 35.55 -9.65
N LYS A 91 22.63 35.84 -10.52
CA LYS A 91 24.04 36.08 -10.11
C LYS A 91 24.29 37.44 -9.44
N SER A 92 23.27 38.28 -9.29
CA SER A 92 23.37 39.60 -8.65
C SER A 92 22.99 39.63 -7.16
N LEU A 93 22.40 38.56 -6.61
CA LEU A 93 21.89 38.52 -5.24
C LEU A 93 22.55 37.41 -4.39
N PRO A 94 22.90 37.69 -3.11
CA PRO A 94 23.57 36.74 -2.24
C PRO A 94 22.67 35.55 -1.84
N GLU A 95 23.32 34.40 -1.68
CA GLU A 95 22.77 33.04 -1.52
C GLU A 95 21.73 32.86 -0.40
N SER A 96 21.75 33.75 0.60
CA SER A 96 20.78 33.75 1.69
C SER A 96 19.36 34.12 1.27
N GLN A 97 19.14 34.77 0.11
CA GLN A 97 17.84 35.31 -0.31
C GLN A 97 17.12 34.53 -1.41
N LYS A 98 17.75 33.50 -1.99
CA LYS A 98 17.31 32.92 -3.28
C LYS A 98 16.01 32.11 -3.24
N PHE A 99 15.49 31.77 -2.06
CA PHE A 99 14.25 30.99 -1.93
C PHE A 99 13.41 31.38 -0.70
N ILE A 100 13.44 32.65 -0.31
CA ILE A 100 12.71 33.08 0.89
C ILE A 100 11.22 33.24 0.54
N HIS A 101 10.49 32.14 0.66
CA HIS A 101 9.02 32.10 0.85
C HIS A 101 8.12 32.48 -0.35
N ILE A 102 8.40 31.98 -1.56
CA ILE A 102 7.49 32.18 -2.71
C ILE A 102 6.06 31.72 -2.37
N LEU A 103 5.90 30.52 -1.79
CA LEU A 103 4.60 29.98 -1.41
C LEU A 103 3.87 30.83 -0.36
N SER A 104 4.60 31.49 0.54
CA SER A 104 3.99 32.39 1.53
C SER A 104 3.57 33.73 0.94
N ARG A 105 3.97 34.04 -0.29
CA ARG A 105 3.60 35.27 -1.03
C ARG A 105 2.53 35.01 -2.08
N GLU A 106 2.14 33.75 -2.29
CA GLU A 106 1.02 33.42 -3.16
C GLU A 106 -0.29 33.93 -2.55
N SER A 107 -1.05 34.64 -3.38
CA SER A 107 -2.36 35.21 -3.05
C SER A 107 -3.45 34.42 -3.78
N PRO A 108 -4.58 34.11 -3.14
CA PRO A 108 -5.03 34.53 -1.79
C PRO A 108 -4.38 33.75 -0.64
N TYR A 109 -4.63 34.17 0.60
CA TYR A 109 -4.28 33.34 1.77
C TYR A 109 -5.01 31.99 1.69
N THR A 110 -4.28 30.91 1.98
CA THR A 110 -4.83 29.55 1.97
C THR A 110 -6.09 29.44 2.82
N TYR A 111 -7.12 28.77 2.29
CA TYR A 111 -8.43 28.59 2.91
C TYR A 111 -9.25 29.88 3.12
N THR A 112 -8.84 30.98 2.50
CA THR A 112 -9.58 32.24 2.49
C THR A 112 -9.73 32.74 1.05
N ASN A 113 -10.69 33.64 0.84
CA ASN A 113 -10.80 34.39 -0.42
C ASN A 113 -10.09 35.75 -0.35
N GLU A 114 -9.34 36.00 0.73
CA GLU A 114 -8.71 37.28 0.99
C GLU A 114 -7.36 37.36 0.28
N ALA A 115 -7.18 38.41 -0.52
CA ALA A 115 -5.93 38.65 -1.22
C ALA A 115 -4.84 39.10 -0.25
N ARG A 116 -3.59 38.67 -0.50
CA ARG A 116 -2.43 39.18 0.25
C ARG A 116 -2.10 40.59 -0.19
N PHE A 117 -1.54 41.38 0.71
CA PHE A 117 -0.97 42.68 0.34
C PHE A 117 0.19 42.47 -0.65
N PRO A 118 0.21 43.17 -1.80
CA PRO A 118 1.24 42.98 -2.81
C PRO A 118 2.59 43.55 -2.33
N VAL A 119 3.52 42.66 -1.99
CA VAL A 119 4.89 43.03 -1.61
C VAL A 119 5.85 42.69 -2.74
N THR A 120 6.45 43.72 -3.35
CA THR A 120 7.48 43.53 -4.38
C THR A 120 8.79 43.04 -3.79
N GLU A 121 9.67 42.47 -4.61
CA GLU A 121 10.90 41.82 -4.14
C GLU A 121 11.83 42.76 -3.37
N ARG A 122 11.81 44.05 -3.72
CA ARG A 122 12.61 45.07 -3.07
C ARG A 122 12.22 45.32 -1.60
N TYR A 123 10.98 45.03 -1.21
CA TYR A 123 10.45 45.34 0.12
C TYR A 123 10.20 44.08 0.98
N ILE A 124 10.68 42.90 0.57
CA ILE A 124 10.55 41.67 1.38
C ILE A 124 11.33 41.76 2.69
N SER A 125 12.48 42.42 2.68
CA SER A 125 13.36 42.53 3.84
C SER A 125 12.84 43.59 4.81
N TRP A 126 12.66 43.22 6.08
CA TRP A 126 12.35 44.15 7.17
C TRP A 126 13.39 45.26 7.37
N LYS A 127 14.60 45.12 6.81
CA LYS A 127 15.64 46.17 6.84
C LYS A 127 15.32 47.36 5.93
N ILE A 128 14.43 47.17 4.95
CA ILE A 128 14.05 48.20 3.99
C ILE A 128 12.70 48.76 4.45
N PRO A 129 12.60 50.06 4.75
CA PRO A 129 11.33 50.64 5.15
C PRO A 129 10.34 50.56 3.97
N PHE A 130 9.11 50.17 4.28
CA PHE A 130 8.01 50.15 3.32
C PHE A 130 6.82 50.91 3.92
N ASP A 131 6.80 52.22 3.70
CA ASP A 131 5.89 53.15 4.39
C ASP A 131 4.41 52.94 4.03
N LEU A 132 4.14 52.33 2.87
CA LEU A 132 2.79 52.03 2.39
C LEU A 132 2.32 50.62 2.77
N TYR A 133 3.07 49.91 3.63
CA TYR A 133 2.73 48.56 4.03
C TYR A 133 1.55 48.56 5.01
N ASP A 134 0.38 48.14 4.52
CA ASP A 134 -0.85 48.04 5.30
C ASP A 134 -1.55 46.69 5.03
N PRO A 135 -1.03 45.57 5.57
CA PRO A 135 -1.59 44.25 5.34
C PRO A 135 -2.90 44.05 6.11
N THR A 136 -3.88 43.44 5.47
CA THR A 136 -5.13 43.04 6.13
C THR A 136 -4.85 41.97 7.20
N ILE A 137 -5.32 42.22 8.43
CA ILE A 137 -5.25 41.24 9.51
C ILE A 137 -6.38 40.23 9.31
N ILE A 138 -6.02 38.97 9.10
CA ILE A 138 -6.96 37.86 8.89
C ILE A 138 -6.68 36.81 9.96
N VAL A 139 -7.72 36.45 10.71
CA VAL A 139 -7.66 35.40 11.72
C VAL A 139 -8.79 34.43 11.48
N LEU A 140 -8.46 33.15 11.33
CA LEU A 140 -9.46 32.08 11.19
C LEU A 140 -9.85 31.55 12.58
N PRO A 141 -11.14 31.33 12.84
CA PRO A 141 -11.57 30.72 14.10
C PRO A 141 -10.96 29.33 14.31
N LYS A 142 -10.70 28.96 15.57
CA LYS A 142 -10.18 27.64 15.95
C LYS A 142 -11.04 26.48 15.42
N ASP A 143 -12.35 26.68 15.35
CA ASP A 143 -13.32 25.68 14.87
C ASP A 143 -13.53 25.71 13.35
N HIS A 144 -12.71 26.46 12.60
CA HIS A 144 -12.81 26.50 11.15
C HIS A 144 -12.52 25.11 10.56
N GLN A 145 -13.34 24.70 9.59
CA GLN A 145 -13.32 23.35 9.01
C GLN A 145 -11.99 22.98 8.33
N CYS A 146 -11.14 23.96 8.03
CA CYS A 146 -9.82 23.71 7.45
C CYS A 146 -8.80 23.15 8.45
N PHE A 147 -9.02 23.33 9.76
CA PHE A 147 -8.12 22.83 10.80
C PHE A 147 -8.52 21.43 11.22
N ARG A 148 -7.56 20.50 11.13
CA ARG A 148 -7.73 19.14 11.61
C ARG A 148 -7.76 19.13 13.15
N ASP A 149 -8.41 18.15 13.75
CA ASP A 149 -8.60 18.10 15.21
C ASP A 149 -7.28 18.12 16.00
N ASP A 150 -6.19 17.62 15.42
CA ASP A 150 -4.82 17.62 15.95
C ASP A 150 -4.11 18.99 15.84
N GLU A 151 -4.54 19.84 14.89
CA GLU A 151 -3.96 21.17 14.66
C GLU A 151 -4.63 22.25 15.52
N ARG A 152 -5.92 22.06 15.86
CA ARG A 152 -6.72 23.01 16.64
C ARG A 152 -6.08 23.47 17.95
N PRO A 153 -5.38 22.62 18.75
CA PRO A 153 -4.74 23.09 19.98
C PRO A 153 -3.68 24.19 19.78
N PHE A 154 -3.09 24.29 18.57
CA PHE A 154 -2.07 25.27 18.23
C PHE A 154 -2.63 26.55 17.60
N VAL A 155 -3.95 26.61 17.36
CA VAL A 155 -4.62 27.81 16.87
C VAL A 155 -5.00 28.67 18.07
N GLU A 156 -4.61 29.94 18.03
CA GLU A 156 -4.94 30.88 19.10
C GLU A 156 -6.46 30.98 19.28
N PRO A 157 -6.96 30.91 20.53
CA PRO A 157 -8.37 31.18 20.80
C PRO A 157 -8.62 32.68 20.61
N ASN A 158 -9.48 33.03 19.65
CA ASN A 158 -10.03 34.38 19.53
C ASN A 158 -10.91 34.75 20.71
#